data_AF-A0A2V8T981-F1
#
_entry.id   AF-A0A2V8T981-F1
#
_cell.length_a   1.000
_cell.length_b   1.000
_cell.length_c   1.000
_cell.angle_alpha   90.00
_cell.angle_beta   90.00
_cell.angle_gamma   90.00
#
_symmetry.space_group_name_H-M   'P 1'
#
loop_
_entity.id
_entity.type
_entity.pdbx_description
1 polymer ?
#
loop_
_entity_poly.entity_id
_entity_poly.type
_entity_poly.pdbx_seq_one_letter_code
_entity_poly.pdbx_strand_id
1 'polypeptide(L)'
;MAHRGESRERQAVAEKEGASSGLLLGRARGFHRTRVLVARGRGARLRPGDAYRCRYAEPGEGGLPEVRRRGQTLPALHHARTRAPPREALRLDVSADAPMRNPFSGRRAVLPLALLFALLASTLTPVAPLAQNNRVSGRLTVQTWAVDQGTTAALVEDHRAPLITVRIVFPAGKWSPWMRRVHGEEAFEIQNYDTAGSLRARADRLSAGLYLGVANRQSVLHATCLKEDLPSVLHLARDILSNRDFDRRELARRQKARQIEWEASEKEPSFRGVQAAVLGLFPPDDPRRRGYEKPESLETNPERLAEARDALLRLPGRVIAFAGDLTRAEAEGILAGLLQRVTNEPPADLQPKFGSVTPPERRPKEMTVRIPRLTQVYFAYGRDSVTYSDPDYSAFMVADHVLGGHFYSRLYVALRHEGGETYGAGTRSFGDVVAGPYGLGTFTRAPNAEVAEKKLREVLRVLHEKGITEDERAAAVGYLKGRIAFSRQSPEQVLDRYLHETSLGLPAGFLDEAVERAARLPLEEINKFISRYYDPSLFSMVRVAPD
;
A
#
# COMPACT_ATOMS: atom_id res chain seq x y z
N MET A 1 -14.64 2.13 52.09
CA MET A 1 -13.37 1.80 52.76
C MET A 1 -12.27 1.70 51.70
N ALA A 2 -11.11 2.29 51.98
CA ALA A 2 -10.10 2.67 51.01
C ALA A 2 -9.46 1.51 50.23
N HIS A 3 -9.50 1.56 48.89
CA HIS A 3 -8.56 0.85 48.03
C HIS A 3 -7.49 1.84 47.58
N ARG A 4 -6.31 1.74 48.20
CA ARG A 4 -5.08 2.38 47.69
C ARG A 4 -4.72 1.71 46.37
N GLY A 5 -4.69 2.48 45.29
CA GLY A 5 -4.04 2.07 44.04
C GLY A 5 -2.54 2.01 44.28
N GLU A 6 -1.94 0.82 44.18
CA GLU A 6 -0.49 0.68 44.23
C GLU A 6 0.13 1.12 42.90
N SER A 7 0.89 2.22 42.93
CA SER A 7 1.73 2.63 41.81
C SER A 7 2.81 1.57 41.55
N ARG A 8 2.89 1.03 40.33
CA ARG A 8 3.87 -0.01 39.96
C ARG A 8 5.29 0.56 39.84
N GLU A 9 6.17 0.25 40.79
CA GLU A 9 7.62 0.46 40.66
C GLU A 9 8.28 -0.71 39.92
N ARG A 10 9.24 -0.44 39.03
CA ARG A 10 10.09 -1.46 38.39
C ARG A 10 11.56 -1.10 38.52
N GLN A 11 12.40 -2.08 38.81
CA GLN A 11 13.86 -1.96 38.88
C GLN A 11 14.51 -2.38 37.56
N ALA A 12 15.59 -1.68 37.17
CA ALA A 12 16.43 -2.04 36.04
C ALA A 12 17.92 -1.74 36.33
N VAL A 13 18.83 -2.52 35.72
CA VAL A 13 20.30 -2.43 35.88
C VAL A 13 20.94 -2.17 34.51
N ALA A 14 21.83 -1.18 34.41
CA ALA A 14 22.51 -0.83 33.15
C ALA A 14 23.78 -1.68 32.92
N GLU A 15 23.87 -2.37 31.78
CA GLU A 15 25.06 -3.13 31.35
C GLU A 15 25.96 -2.33 30.39
N LYS A 16 27.25 -2.70 30.30
CA LYS A 16 28.34 -1.84 29.80
C LYS A 16 28.79 -2.23 28.39
N GLU A 17 28.64 -1.34 27.41
CA GLU A 17 29.51 -1.24 26.23
C GLU A 17 29.99 0.21 26.10
N GLY A 18 31.28 0.42 25.82
CA GLY A 18 31.94 1.65 25.33
C GLY A 18 31.49 3.04 25.85
N ALA A 19 32.38 3.77 26.51
CA ALA A 19 32.21 5.18 26.90
C ALA A 19 32.00 6.11 25.68
N SER A 20 31.25 7.22 25.66
CA SER A 20 30.61 8.01 26.73
C SER A 20 29.61 9.03 26.13
N SER A 21 28.34 8.65 25.97
CA SER A 21 27.14 9.50 26.04
C SER A 21 25.90 8.61 25.82
N GLY A 22 25.00 8.52 26.80
CA GLY A 22 23.98 7.46 26.83
C GLY A 22 22.54 7.95 26.76
N LEU A 23 21.76 7.36 25.86
CA LEU A 23 20.30 7.44 25.77
C LEU A 23 19.68 6.24 26.54
N LEU A 24 18.72 6.48 27.44
CA LEU A 24 17.96 5.42 28.13
C LEU A 24 16.66 5.13 27.36
N LEU A 25 16.48 3.89 26.88
CA LEU A 25 15.23 3.44 26.24
C LEU A 25 14.72 2.16 26.92
N GLY A 26 13.60 2.26 27.63
CA GLY A 26 12.88 1.11 28.18
C GLY A 26 11.72 0.66 27.27
N ARG A 27 11.49 -0.66 27.15
CA ARG A 27 10.27 -1.25 26.57
C ARG A 27 9.47 -1.94 27.67
N ALA A 28 8.26 -1.47 27.95
CA ALA A 28 7.26 -2.26 28.67
C ALA A 28 6.40 -3.03 27.65
N ARG A 29 6.18 -4.33 27.88
CA ARG A 29 5.19 -5.11 27.11
C ARG A 29 3.79 -4.78 27.63
N GLY A 30 2.92 -4.32 26.71
CA GLY A 30 1.52 -3.99 26.98
C GLY A 30 1.31 -2.51 27.27
N PHE A 31 0.57 -1.82 26.39
CA PHE A 31 0.28 -0.37 26.33
C PHE A 31 1.35 0.54 25.70
N HIS A 32 0.87 1.62 25.07
CA HIS A 32 1.52 2.47 24.06
C HIS A 32 3.00 2.81 24.34
N ARG A 33 3.83 2.78 23.28
CA ARG A 33 5.26 3.11 23.30
C ARG A 33 5.48 4.56 23.75
N THR A 34 5.72 4.78 25.04
CA THR A 34 6.20 6.09 25.52
C THR A 34 7.72 6.02 25.68
N ARG A 35 8.46 6.80 24.87
CA ARG A 35 9.92 6.97 25.01
C ARG A 35 10.16 8.11 26.01
N VAL A 36 10.97 7.89 27.04
CA VAL A 36 11.34 8.92 28.02
C VAL A 36 12.81 9.29 27.79
N LEU A 37 13.12 10.58 27.67
CA LEU A 37 14.50 11.07 27.61
C LEU A 37 14.89 11.70 28.95
N VAL A 38 16.10 11.40 29.43
CA VAL A 38 16.68 12.11 30.57
C VAL A 38 17.74 13.05 30.03
N ALA A 39 17.55 14.36 30.19
CA ALA A 39 18.48 15.37 29.69
C ALA A 39 19.63 15.66 30.68
N ARG A 40 20.76 16.05 30.11
CA ARG A 40 21.97 16.45 30.82
C ARG A 40 21.80 17.85 31.43
N GLY A 41 21.19 17.94 32.61
CA GLY A 41 21.34 19.14 33.46
C GLY A 41 22.77 19.22 34.01
N ARG A 42 23.32 20.44 34.16
CA ARG A 42 24.66 20.67 34.74
C ARG A 42 24.76 19.97 36.11
N GLY A 43 25.42 18.81 36.16
CA GLY A 43 25.67 18.03 37.38
C GLY A 43 25.38 16.53 37.33
N ALA A 44 24.55 16.04 36.41
CA ALA A 44 24.15 14.61 36.39
C ALA A 44 24.93 13.78 35.34
N ARG A 45 25.83 12.88 35.79
CA ARG A 45 26.44 11.82 34.94
C ARG A 45 25.79 10.46 35.27
N LEU A 46 25.19 9.82 34.26
CA LEU A 46 24.74 8.42 34.34
C LEU A 46 25.97 7.50 34.34
N ARG A 47 26.00 6.51 35.24
CA ARG A 47 27.10 5.52 35.32
C ARG A 47 26.59 4.12 34.99
N PRO A 48 27.32 3.33 34.18
CA PRO A 48 27.05 1.90 33.99
C PRO A 48 27.08 1.16 35.33
N GLY A 49 26.20 0.16 35.53
CA GLY A 49 26.11 -0.65 36.75
C GLY A 49 25.25 -0.09 37.89
N ASP A 50 24.78 1.17 37.82
CA ASP A 50 23.85 1.68 38.83
C ASP A 50 22.39 1.22 38.57
N ALA A 51 21.65 0.97 39.65
CA ALA A 51 20.22 0.66 39.60
C ALA A 51 19.38 1.96 39.58
N TYR A 52 18.36 1.99 38.71
CA TYR A 52 17.42 3.11 38.59
C TYR A 52 15.99 2.64 38.84
N ARG A 53 15.17 3.50 39.47
CA ARG A 53 13.72 3.28 39.62
C ARG A 53 12.97 4.29 38.79
N CYS A 54 12.03 3.79 37.97
CA CYS A 54 11.10 4.62 37.21
C CYS A 54 9.68 4.41 37.73
N ARG A 55 8.99 5.52 38.00
CA ARG A 55 7.57 5.54 38.35
C ARG A 55 6.79 6.11 37.17
N TYR A 56 5.80 5.36 36.68
CA TYR A 56 4.92 5.80 35.60
C TYR A 56 3.59 6.31 36.18
N ALA A 57 3.04 7.37 35.59
CA ALA A 57 1.70 7.85 35.89
C ALA A 57 0.63 6.94 35.24
N GLU A 58 -0.51 6.77 35.89
CA GLU A 58 -1.64 5.99 35.37
C GLU A 58 -2.29 6.68 34.15
N PRO A 59 -2.93 5.94 33.22
CA PRO A 59 -3.63 6.52 32.09
C PRO A 59 -4.77 7.45 32.56
N GLY A 60 -4.62 8.75 32.32
CA GLY A 60 -5.63 9.77 32.67
C GLY A 60 -5.14 10.85 33.66
N GLU A 61 -4.01 10.65 34.34
CA GLU A 61 -3.51 11.61 35.36
C GLU A 61 -2.61 12.74 34.81
N GLY A 62 -2.35 12.79 33.50
CA GLY A 62 -1.70 13.96 32.86
C GLY A 62 -0.27 14.33 33.33
N GLY A 63 0.41 13.47 34.09
CA GLY A 63 1.77 13.72 34.62
C GLY A 63 2.91 13.09 33.82
N LEU A 64 4.10 13.70 33.86
CA LEU A 64 5.33 13.14 33.27
C LEU A 64 5.91 12.02 34.16
N PRO A 65 6.53 10.97 33.60
CA PRO A 65 7.18 9.92 34.38
C PRO A 65 8.39 10.43 35.17
N GLU A 66 8.56 9.94 36.40
CA GLU A 66 9.62 10.35 37.33
C GLU A 66 10.73 9.27 37.38
N VAL A 67 11.99 9.67 37.23
CA VAL A 67 13.17 8.78 37.30
C VAL A 67 14.01 9.13 38.52
N ARG A 68 14.31 8.14 39.37
CA ARG A 68 15.15 8.33 40.57
C ARG A 68 16.40 7.47 40.54
N ARG A 69 17.50 8.05 41.03
CA ARG A 69 18.77 7.35 41.32
C ARG A 69 19.18 7.65 42.76
N ARG A 70 19.36 6.62 43.59
CA ARG A 70 19.75 6.74 45.02
C ARG A 70 18.94 7.81 45.79
N GLY A 71 17.63 7.86 45.53
CA GLY A 71 16.70 8.80 46.18
C GLY A 71 16.61 10.20 45.57
N GLN A 72 17.47 10.58 44.60
CA GLN A 72 17.40 11.86 43.91
C GLN A 72 16.60 11.77 42.59
N THR A 73 15.69 12.71 42.38
CA THR A 73 14.88 12.83 41.15
C THR A 73 15.67 13.50 40.03
N LEU A 74 15.64 12.90 38.84
CA LEU A 74 16.31 13.42 37.64
C LEU A 74 15.29 14.10 36.70
N PRO A 75 15.67 15.21 36.02
CA PRO A 75 14.78 15.91 35.10
C PRO A 75 14.53 15.09 33.81
N ALA A 76 13.26 14.88 33.47
CA ALA A 76 12.82 14.19 32.25
C ALA A 76 12.39 15.20 31.16
N LEU A 77 12.75 14.94 29.90
CA LEU A 77 12.26 15.69 28.72
C LEU A 77 11.33 14.81 27.87
N HIS A 78 10.30 15.43 27.30
CA HIS A 78 9.38 14.78 26.36
C HIS A 78 9.75 15.16 24.92
N HIS A 79 9.91 14.18 24.01
CA HIS A 79 10.17 14.46 22.60
C HIS A 79 8.84 14.52 21.82
N ALA A 80 8.41 15.72 21.47
CA ALA A 80 7.57 15.93 20.31
C ALA A 80 8.43 15.82 19.03
N ARG A 81 7.83 15.33 17.95
CA ARG A 81 8.42 14.95 16.66
C ARG A 81 9.44 15.97 16.11
N THR A 82 10.71 15.59 15.93
CA THR A 82 11.65 16.15 14.92
C THR A 82 12.75 15.15 14.52
N ARG A 83 13.35 15.40 13.35
CA ARG A 83 14.18 14.53 12.48
C ARG A 83 15.56 14.12 13.08
N ALA A 84 15.91 12.84 12.86
CA ALA A 84 17.21 12.14 13.03
C ALA A 84 17.72 11.82 14.47
N PRO A 85 18.12 10.56 14.78
CA PRO A 85 18.72 10.20 16.08
C PRO A 85 20.28 10.30 16.07
N PRO A 86 20.93 10.54 17.24
CA PRO A 86 22.38 10.44 17.37
C PRO A 86 22.87 9.00 17.54
N ARG A 87 24.19 8.79 17.37
CA ARG A 87 24.83 7.54 16.92
C ARG A 87 24.96 6.34 17.88
N GLU A 88 24.65 6.42 19.18
CA GLU A 88 24.80 5.26 20.09
C GLU A 88 23.72 5.24 21.20
N ALA A 89 23.21 4.05 21.57
CA ALA A 89 22.10 3.88 22.53
C ALA A 89 22.30 2.66 23.46
N LEU A 90 21.95 2.80 24.75
CA LEU A 90 21.92 1.70 25.73
C LEU A 90 20.53 1.05 25.79
N ARG A 91 20.47 -0.30 25.81
CA ARG A 91 19.23 -1.07 25.97
C ARG A 91 19.09 -1.60 27.40
N LEU A 92 17.85 -1.64 27.89
CA LEU A 92 17.46 -2.36 29.11
C LEU A 92 16.38 -3.39 28.74
N ASP A 93 16.55 -4.65 29.14
CA ASP A 93 15.50 -5.67 29.04
C ASP A 93 14.73 -5.78 30.38
N VAL A 94 13.41 -5.76 30.30
CA VAL A 94 12.50 -5.86 31.45
C VAL A 94 11.72 -7.17 31.33
N SER A 95 11.94 -8.11 32.24
CA SER A 95 11.16 -9.36 32.31
C SER A 95 9.91 -9.20 33.19
N ALA A 96 8.83 -9.92 32.87
CA ALA A 96 7.64 -10.07 33.71
C ALA A 96 7.08 -11.50 33.57
N ASP A 97 6.92 -12.19 34.70
CA ASP A 97 6.31 -13.53 34.81
C ASP A 97 4.78 -13.49 34.98
N ALA A 98 4.09 -14.31 34.16
CA ALA A 98 2.80 -14.99 34.37
C ALA A 98 1.47 -14.17 34.57
N PRO A 99 0.26 -14.79 34.54
CA PRO A 99 -0.74 -14.61 33.47
C PRO A 99 -2.04 -13.88 33.89
N MET A 100 -2.70 -13.16 32.96
CA MET A 100 -3.99 -12.48 33.22
C MET A 100 -5.22 -13.31 32.82
N ARG A 101 -6.15 -13.46 33.78
CA ARG A 101 -7.53 -13.94 33.62
C ARG A 101 -8.45 -12.82 33.11
N ASN A 102 -9.45 -13.23 32.33
CA ASN A 102 -10.43 -12.41 31.62
C ASN A 102 -11.61 -12.01 32.56
N PRO A 103 -12.04 -10.74 32.64
CA PRO A 103 -13.26 -10.40 33.38
C PRO A 103 -14.16 -9.44 32.60
N PHE A 104 -15.03 -9.92 31.71
CA PHE A 104 -16.25 -9.17 31.35
C PHE A 104 -17.40 -10.12 30.99
N SER A 105 -18.32 -10.28 31.93
CA SER A 105 -19.67 -10.80 31.73
C SER A 105 -20.64 -9.90 32.50
N GLY A 106 -21.80 -9.60 31.91
CA GLY A 106 -22.99 -9.20 32.70
C GLY A 106 -23.62 -7.83 32.44
N ARG A 107 -24.58 -7.84 31.48
CA ARG A 107 -25.99 -7.42 31.60
C ARG A 107 -26.42 -5.97 31.94
N ARG A 108 -27.22 -5.45 30.97
CA ARG A 108 -28.60 -4.89 31.05
C ARG A 108 -28.87 -3.59 31.84
N ALA A 109 -29.44 -2.61 31.13
CA ALA A 109 -30.62 -1.85 31.56
C ALA A 109 -31.39 -1.33 30.34
N VAL A 110 -32.73 -1.36 30.44
CA VAL A 110 -33.74 -0.93 29.46
C VAL A 110 -34.58 0.17 30.15
N LEU A 111 -35.36 0.90 29.33
CA LEU A 111 -36.63 1.63 29.60
C LEU A 111 -36.57 3.20 29.55
N PRO A 112 -37.67 3.91 29.20
CA PRO A 112 -38.04 4.31 27.82
C PRO A 112 -38.67 5.74 27.68
N LEU A 113 -39.18 6.09 26.46
CA LEU A 113 -40.35 6.94 26.09
C LEU A 113 -40.47 8.38 26.68
N ALA A 114 -40.96 9.45 26.04
CA ALA A 114 -41.98 9.62 25.00
C ALA A 114 -42.09 11.11 24.54
N LEU A 115 -42.73 11.30 23.37
CA LEU A 115 -43.61 12.40 22.89
C LEU A 115 -43.00 13.80 22.57
N LEU A 116 -42.97 14.31 21.32
CA LEU A 116 -44.00 14.77 20.35
C LEU A 116 -44.54 16.21 20.63
N PHE A 117 -44.57 17.05 19.57
CA PHE A 117 -45.35 18.30 19.29
C PHE A 117 -44.44 19.29 18.50
N ALA A 118 -44.81 20.05 17.46
CA ALA A 118 -45.95 20.12 16.53
C ALA A 118 -45.56 21.05 15.35
N LEU A 119 -46.45 21.11 14.35
CA LEU A 119 -46.34 21.78 13.06
C LEU A 119 -46.45 23.34 13.06
N LEU A 120 -45.95 23.90 11.94
CA LEU A 120 -46.43 25.06 11.14
C LEU A 120 -46.50 26.46 11.75
N ALA A 121 -45.75 27.40 11.16
CA ALA A 121 -46.28 28.67 10.67
C ALA A 121 -45.33 29.35 9.67
N SER A 122 -45.87 29.63 8.49
CA SER A 122 -45.29 30.41 7.40
C SER A 122 -45.25 31.90 7.77
N THR A 123 -44.11 32.57 7.61
CA THR A 123 -44.06 34.01 7.31
C THR A 123 -42.97 34.28 6.28
N LEU A 124 -43.33 35.12 5.32
CA LEU A 124 -42.56 35.51 4.15
C LEU A 124 -41.72 36.76 4.45
N THR A 125 -40.49 36.77 3.90
CA THR A 125 -39.54 37.88 3.65
C THR A 125 -38.64 38.40 4.79
N PRO A 126 -37.45 38.98 4.50
CA PRO A 126 -36.67 39.01 3.24
C PRO A 126 -35.29 38.34 3.35
N VAL A 127 -34.69 38.08 2.18
CA VAL A 127 -33.34 37.56 1.99
C VAL A 127 -32.32 38.55 2.57
N ALA A 128 -31.72 38.21 3.70
CA ALA A 128 -30.41 38.72 4.07
C ALA A 128 -29.35 37.93 3.29
N PRO A 129 -28.30 38.58 2.74
CA PRO A 129 -27.21 37.85 2.10
C PRO A 129 -26.46 37.14 3.23
N LEU A 130 -26.78 35.86 3.45
CA LEU A 130 -25.93 35.00 4.25
C LEU A 130 -24.58 34.97 3.53
N ALA A 131 -23.60 35.54 4.23
CA ALA A 131 -22.19 35.49 3.90
C ALA A 131 -21.88 34.15 3.21
N GLN A 132 -21.25 34.24 2.04
CA GLN A 132 -20.63 33.10 1.39
C GLN A 132 -19.65 32.47 2.39
N ASN A 133 -20.15 31.51 3.17
CA ASN A 133 -19.30 30.46 3.68
C ASN A 133 -18.79 29.76 2.43
N ASN A 134 -17.59 30.14 2.01
CA ASN A 134 -16.77 29.41 1.06
C ASN A 134 -16.49 28.02 1.63
N ARG A 135 -17.51 27.15 1.63
CA ARG A 135 -17.30 25.73 1.52
C ARG A 135 -16.84 25.53 0.07
N VAL A 136 -15.52 25.60 -0.12
CA VAL A 136 -14.88 25.01 -1.30
C VAL A 136 -15.15 23.51 -1.23
N SER A 137 -16.34 23.11 -1.69
CA SER A 137 -16.66 21.74 -2.04
C SER A 137 -16.84 21.70 -3.56
N GLY A 138 -15.83 22.23 -4.27
CA GLY A 138 -15.66 21.95 -5.68
C GLY A 138 -15.31 20.47 -5.80
N ARG A 139 -16.17 19.69 -6.46
CA ARG A 139 -15.86 18.31 -6.81
C ARG A 139 -14.61 18.35 -7.69
N LEU A 140 -13.51 17.76 -7.24
CA LEU A 140 -12.30 17.64 -8.05
C LEU A 140 -12.63 16.84 -9.32
N THR A 141 -12.39 17.45 -10.48
CA THR A 141 -12.66 16.87 -11.80
C THR A 141 -11.38 16.80 -12.62
N VAL A 142 -11.29 15.77 -13.46
CA VAL A 142 -10.19 15.62 -14.41
C VAL A 142 -10.57 16.33 -15.72
N GLN A 143 -9.75 17.28 -16.14
CA GLN A 143 -9.80 17.88 -17.47
C GLN A 143 -8.84 17.12 -18.38
N THR A 144 -9.22 16.80 -19.61
CA THR A 144 -8.35 16.10 -20.57
C THR A 144 -8.39 16.76 -21.94
N TRP A 145 -7.27 16.72 -22.67
CA TRP A 145 -7.18 17.22 -24.03
C TRP A 145 -6.04 16.55 -24.80
N ALA A 146 -6.12 16.54 -26.13
CA ALA A 146 -5.05 16.05 -26.99
C ALA A 146 -3.94 17.10 -27.11
N VAL A 147 -2.69 16.67 -26.97
CA VAL A 147 -1.49 17.50 -27.20
C VAL A 147 -0.97 17.29 -28.62
N ASP A 148 -0.92 16.03 -29.06
CA ASP A 148 -0.59 15.61 -30.42
C ASP A 148 -1.30 14.29 -30.76
N GLN A 149 -0.97 13.68 -31.90
CA GLN A 149 -1.58 12.43 -32.41
C GLN A 149 -1.37 11.19 -31.50
N GLY A 150 -0.59 11.30 -30.42
CA GLY A 150 -0.37 10.18 -29.51
C GLY A 150 -0.10 10.58 -28.06
N THR A 151 -0.45 11.80 -27.67
CA THR A 151 -0.21 12.32 -26.33
C THR A 151 -1.45 13.01 -25.80
N THR A 152 -1.93 12.52 -24.67
CA THR A 152 -3.07 13.11 -23.95
C THR A 152 -2.54 13.87 -22.75
N ALA A 153 -3.04 15.07 -22.54
CA ALA A 153 -2.85 15.82 -21.31
C ALA A 153 -4.01 15.60 -20.35
N ALA A 154 -3.73 15.60 -19.05
CA ALA A 154 -4.75 15.59 -18.01
C ALA A 154 -4.42 16.57 -16.88
N LEU A 155 -5.44 17.22 -16.30
CA LEU A 155 -5.28 18.17 -15.20
C LEU A 155 -6.37 17.96 -14.15
N VAL A 156 -5.96 17.89 -12.89
CA VAL A 156 -6.84 18.10 -11.73
C VAL A 156 -6.43 19.39 -11.04
N GLU A 157 -7.15 20.45 -11.35
CA GLU A 157 -6.88 21.81 -10.88
C GLU A 157 -7.34 21.99 -9.43
N ASP A 158 -6.44 22.44 -8.56
CA ASP A 158 -6.70 22.70 -7.14
C ASP A 158 -5.73 23.75 -6.56
N HIS A 159 -6.23 24.97 -6.36
CA HIS A 159 -5.43 26.10 -5.87
C HIS A 159 -5.35 26.23 -4.34
N ARG A 160 -5.82 25.22 -3.58
CA ARG A 160 -5.84 25.29 -2.11
C ARG A 160 -4.45 25.24 -1.47
N ALA A 161 -3.45 24.71 -2.16
CA ALA A 161 -2.06 24.68 -1.74
C ALA A 161 -1.14 24.88 -2.95
N PRO A 162 0.01 25.58 -2.81
CA PRO A 162 0.94 25.84 -3.91
C PRO A 162 1.80 24.60 -4.22
N LEU A 163 1.17 23.43 -4.31
CA LEU A 163 1.79 22.15 -4.62
C LEU A 163 1.34 21.69 -5.99
N ILE A 164 2.28 21.13 -6.74
CA ILE A 164 2.03 20.58 -8.07
C ILE A 164 2.66 19.21 -8.15
N THR A 165 1.85 18.26 -8.58
CA THR A 165 2.24 16.90 -8.90
C THR A 165 2.23 16.72 -10.41
N VAL A 166 3.31 16.16 -10.95
CA VAL A 166 3.50 15.85 -12.37
C VAL A 166 3.60 14.33 -12.53
N ARG A 167 2.91 13.81 -13.56
CA ARG A 167 2.96 12.42 -14.00
C ARG A 167 3.24 12.39 -15.49
N ILE A 168 4.26 11.68 -15.91
CA ILE A 168 4.54 11.42 -17.33
C ILE A 168 4.51 9.91 -17.51
N VAL A 169 3.50 9.44 -18.23
CA VAL A 169 3.18 8.03 -18.40
C VAL A 169 3.45 7.62 -19.85
N PHE A 170 4.18 6.52 -20.00
CA PHE A 170 4.47 5.88 -21.28
C PHE A 170 3.78 4.51 -21.36
N PRO A 171 3.23 4.12 -22.52
CA PRO A 171 2.33 2.97 -22.66
C PRO A 171 3.06 1.63 -22.84
N ALA A 172 4.14 1.43 -22.08
CA ALA A 172 4.91 0.20 -22.08
C ALA A 172 5.47 -0.07 -20.68
N GLY A 173 5.31 -1.30 -20.20
CA GLY A 173 5.78 -1.74 -18.89
C GLY A 173 6.41 -3.13 -18.92
N LYS A 174 6.59 -3.72 -17.74
CA LYS A 174 7.25 -5.01 -17.51
C LYS A 174 6.69 -6.16 -18.33
N TRP A 175 5.39 -6.17 -18.62
CA TRP A 175 4.75 -7.24 -19.40
C TRP A 175 4.96 -7.11 -20.91
N SER A 176 5.37 -5.94 -21.41
CA SER A 176 5.58 -5.73 -22.85
C SER A 176 6.73 -6.62 -23.37
N PRO A 177 6.47 -7.51 -24.36
CA PRO A 177 7.52 -8.27 -25.02
C PRO A 177 8.57 -7.36 -25.67
N TRP A 178 8.12 -6.26 -26.28
CA TRP A 178 9.01 -5.23 -26.82
C TRP A 178 9.96 -4.67 -25.76
N MET A 179 9.44 -4.22 -24.60
CA MET A 179 10.28 -3.69 -23.51
C MET A 179 11.33 -4.70 -23.04
N ARG A 180 10.98 -5.99 -22.97
CA ARG A 180 11.93 -7.05 -22.62
C ARG A 180 13.04 -7.19 -23.66
N ARG A 181 12.67 -7.25 -24.95
CA ARG A 181 13.59 -7.43 -26.07
C ARG A 181 14.61 -6.29 -26.19
N VAL A 182 14.21 -5.07 -25.89
CA VAL A 182 15.06 -3.87 -26.03
C VAL A 182 15.71 -3.42 -24.72
N HIS A 183 15.51 -4.14 -23.60
CA HIS A 183 15.94 -3.71 -22.26
C HIS A 183 15.37 -2.34 -21.85
N GLY A 184 14.14 -2.07 -22.25
CA GLY A 184 13.47 -0.77 -22.05
C GLY A 184 13.20 -0.46 -20.57
N GLU A 185 13.03 -1.49 -19.73
CA GLU A 185 12.86 -1.30 -18.29
C GLU A 185 14.12 -0.72 -17.66
N GLU A 186 15.27 -1.35 -17.91
CA GLU A 186 16.57 -0.89 -17.45
C GLU A 186 16.84 0.50 -18.01
N ALA A 187 16.63 0.70 -19.31
CA ALA A 187 16.83 1.96 -20.00
C ALA A 187 16.03 3.10 -19.35
N PHE A 188 14.79 2.83 -18.93
CA PHE A 188 13.93 3.83 -18.33
C PHE A 188 14.29 4.11 -16.87
N GLU A 189 14.51 3.09 -16.05
CA GLU A 189 14.74 3.23 -14.61
C GLU A 189 16.04 3.96 -14.27
N ILE A 190 17.07 3.85 -15.13
CA ILE A 190 18.40 4.39 -14.85
C ILE A 190 18.62 5.82 -15.38
N GLN A 191 17.61 6.43 -16.01
CA GLN A 191 17.74 7.75 -16.66
C GLN A 191 18.18 8.87 -15.72
N ASN A 192 17.91 8.76 -14.43
CA ASN A 192 18.35 9.73 -13.43
C ASN A 192 19.81 9.55 -12.96
N TYR A 193 20.56 8.64 -13.59
CA TYR A 193 21.98 8.41 -13.35
C TYR A 193 22.79 8.72 -14.60
N ASP A 194 23.54 9.81 -14.54
CA ASP A 194 24.58 10.19 -15.49
C ASP A 194 25.96 9.86 -14.91
N THR A 195 26.98 9.73 -15.76
CA THR A 195 28.35 9.38 -15.34
C THR A 195 28.93 10.43 -14.38
N ALA A 196 28.51 11.70 -14.51
CA ALA A 196 28.93 12.78 -13.62
C ALA A 196 28.12 12.87 -12.31
N GLY A 197 27.01 12.14 -12.18
CA GLY A 197 26.08 12.23 -11.03
C GLY A 197 25.36 13.57 -10.89
N SER A 198 25.38 14.41 -11.92
CA SER A 198 24.83 15.76 -11.92
C SER A 198 23.30 15.76 -11.82
N LEU A 199 22.62 14.83 -12.50
CA LEU A 199 21.16 14.75 -12.52
C LEU A 199 20.60 14.47 -11.12
N ARG A 200 21.23 13.52 -10.41
CA ARG A 200 20.82 13.19 -9.05
C ARG A 200 21.12 14.31 -8.06
N ALA A 201 22.30 14.93 -8.16
CA ALA A 201 22.64 16.07 -7.31
C ALA A 201 21.67 17.25 -7.51
N ARG A 202 21.16 17.46 -8.74
CA ARG A 202 20.12 18.45 -9.02
C ARG A 202 18.77 18.05 -8.42
N ALA A 203 18.39 16.78 -8.54
CA ALA A 203 17.16 16.26 -7.91
C ALA A 203 17.15 16.50 -6.40
N ASP A 204 18.27 16.17 -5.74
CA ASP A 204 18.42 16.33 -4.29
C ASP A 204 18.35 17.82 -3.87
N ARG A 205 18.94 18.74 -4.65
CA ARG A 205 18.88 20.19 -4.37
C ARG A 205 17.48 20.77 -4.47
N LEU A 206 16.68 20.32 -5.44
CA LEU A 206 15.31 20.80 -5.62
C LEU A 206 14.36 20.26 -4.55
N SER A 207 14.80 19.35 -3.68
CA SER A 207 13.95 18.61 -2.74
C SER A 207 12.70 18.00 -3.41
N ALA A 208 12.75 17.83 -4.73
CA ALA A 208 11.63 17.36 -5.52
C ALA A 208 11.55 15.84 -5.35
N GLY A 209 10.35 15.35 -5.05
CA GLY A 209 10.08 13.91 -5.00
C GLY A 209 10.05 13.34 -6.41
N LEU A 210 11.22 13.17 -7.04
CA LEU A 210 11.35 12.63 -8.39
C LEU A 210 11.56 11.12 -8.35
N TYR A 211 10.71 10.39 -9.06
CA TYR A 211 10.73 8.94 -9.13
C TYR A 211 10.49 8.47 -10.56
N LEU A 212 11.26 7.47 -10.99
CA LEU A 212 11.01 6.72 -12.21
C LEU A 212 10.67 5.29 -11.82
N GLY A 213 9.63 4.74 -12.42
CA GLY A 213 9.25 3.35 -12.18
C GLY A 213 8.61 2.72 -13.40
N VAL A 214 8.83 1.42 -13.54
CA VAL A 214 8.21 0.59 -14.58
C VAL A 214 7.22 -0.34 -13.91
N ALA A 215 5.94 -0.08 -14.11
CA ALA A 215 4.85 -0.95 -13.70
C ALA A 215 4.62 -2.07 -14.73
N ASN A 216 3.64 -2.93 -14.50
CA ASN A 216 3.35 -4.05 -15.40
C ASN A 216 3.01 -3.61 -16.83
N ARG A 217 2.25 -2.51 -16.98
CA ARG A 217 1.75 -2.05 -18.29
C ARG A 217 2.30 -0.71 -18.77
N GLN A 218 2.92 0.05 -17.87
CA GLN A 218 3.32 1.43 -18.13
C GLN A 218 4.63 1.78 -17.43
N SER A 219 5.31 2.79 -17.95
CA SER A 219 6.49 3.41 -17.34
C SER A 219 6.12 4.84 -16.93
N VAL A 220 6.48 5.25 -15.72
CA VAL A 220 6.02 6.51 -15.14
C VAL A 220 7.19 7.29 -14.57
N LEU A 221 7.26 8.58 -14.93
CA LEU A 221 8.00 9.59 -14.18
C LEU A 221 7.02 10.37 -13.31
N HIS A 222 7.31 10.44 -12.02
CA HIS A 222 6.57 11.20 -11.01
C HIS A 222 7.47 12.32 -10.52
N ALA A 223 6.97 13.56 -10.46
CA ALA A 223 7.56 14.61 -9.62
C ALA A 223 6.48 15.30 -8.76
N THR A 224 6.84 15.72 -7.55
CA THR A 224 6.01 16.61 -6.71
C THR A 224 6.88 17.76 -6.20
N CYS A 225 6.38 18.98 -6.30
CA CYS A 225 7.12 20.21 -5.97
C CYS A 225 6.19 21.37 -5.60
N LEU A 226 6.78 22.46 -5.11
CA LEU A 226 6.07 23.74 -4.98
C LEU A 226 5.86 24.37 -6.36
N LYS A 227 4.82 25.19 -6.52
CA LYS A 227 4.51 25.89 -7.78
C LYS A 227 5.70 26.71 -8.30
N GLU A 228 6.42 27.37 -7.40
CA GLU A 228 7.62 28.17 -7.73
C GLU A 228 8.78 27.33 -8.29
N ASP A 229 8.90 26.06 -7.87
CA ASP A 229 9.96 25.15 -8.31
C ASP A 229 9.61 24.39 -9.60
N LEU A 230 8.34 24.44 -10.04
CA LEU A 230 7.84 23.69 -11.18
C LEU A 230 8.72 23.87 -12.44
N PRO A 231 9.15 25.09 -12.84
CA PRO A 231 10.02 25.25 -14.00
C PRO A 231 11.34 24.47 -13.87
N SER A 232 11.97 24.50 -12.70
CA SER A 232 13.22 23.79 -12.41
C SER A 232 13.03 22.26 -12.44
N VAL A 233 11.91 21.79 -11.89
CA VAL A 233 11.56 20.36 -11.87
C VAL A 233 11.25 19.84 -13.27
N LEU A 234 10.53 20.59 -14.09
CA LEU A 234 10.25 20.24 -15.49
C LEU A 234 11.53 20.23 -16.34
N HIS A 235 12.44 21.17 -16.10
CA HIS A 235 13.75 21.16 -16.75
C HIS A 235 14.54 19.90 -16.36
N LEU A 236 14.61 19.57 -15.08
CA LEU A 236 15.26 18.35 -14.63
C LEU A 236 14.60 17.08 -15.20
N ALA A 237 13.27 17.02 -15.24
CA ALA A 237 12.54 15.89 -15.83
C ALA A 237 12.88 15.71 -17.32
N ARG A 238 13.01 16.81 -18.07
CA ARG A 238 13.44 16.80 -19.47
C ARG A 238 14.86 16.28 -19.62
N ASP A 239 15.79 16.72 -18.77
CA ASP A 239 17.19 16.29 -18.83
C ASP A 239 17.33 14.80 -18.49
N ILE A 240 16.60 14.33 -17.48
CA ILE A 240 16.52 12.92 -17.12
C ILE A 240 15.95 12.12 -18.29
N LEU A 241 14.79 12.51 -18.82
CA LEU A 241 14.19 11.81 -19.95
C LEU A 241 15.05 11.91 -21.22
N SER A 242 15.93 12.92 -21.34
CA SER A 242 16.84 13.06 -22.47
C SER A 242 18.21 12.43 -22.23
N ASN A 243 18.45 11.79 -21.08
CA ASN A 243 19.76 11.26 -20.69
C ASN A 243 20.17 10.06 -21.54
N ARG A 244 21.26 10.19 -22.32
CA ARG A 244 21.89 9.09 -23.10
C ARG A 244 23.17 8.57 -22.44
N ASP A 245 23.66 9.23 -21.40
CA ASP A 245 24.90 8.90 -20.70
C ASP A 245 24.64 7.83 -19.63
N PHE A 246 24.57 6.58 -20.07
CA PHE A 246 24.36 5.44 -19.19
C PHE A 246 25.68 4.91 -18.61
N ASP A 247 25.93 5.19 -17.33
CA ASP A 247 27.10 4.69 -16.62
C ASP A 247 27.06 3.15 -16.47
N ARG A 248 28.03 2.47 -17.09
CA ARG A 248 28.21 1.01 -16.99
C ARG A 248 28.40 0.53 -15.55
N ARG A 249 29.03 1.34 -14.69
CA ARG A 249 29.23 1.01 -13.27
C ARG A 249 27.90 1.02 -12.53
N GLU A 250 27.06 2.01 -12.80
CA GLU A 250 25.72 2.10 -12.20
C GLU A 250 24.80 0.97 -12.69
N LEU A 251 24.86 0.64 -13.99
CA LEU A 251 24.19 -0.53 -14.56
C LEU A 251 24.56 -1.82 -13.82
N ALA A 252 25.87 -2.10 -13.68
CA ALA A 252 26.36 -3.27 -12.97
C ALA A 252 25.93 -3.26 -11.49
N ARG A 253 25.97 -2.09 -10.84
CA ARG A 253 25.52 -1.92 -9.44
C ARG A 253 24.04 -2.26 -9.30
N ARG A 254 23.19 -1.84 -10.23
CA ARG A 254 21.74 -2.11 -10.22
C ARG A 254 21.40 -3.54 -10.53
N GLN A 255 22.09 -4.18 -11.48
CA GLN A 255 21.93 -5.61 -11.71
C GLN A 255 22.27 -6.43 -10.45
N LYS A 256 23.37 -6.08 -9.78
CA LYS A 256 23.74 -6.68 -8.50
C LYS A 256 22.69 -6.42 -7.42
N ALA A 257 22.16 -5.20 -7.31
CA ALA A 257 21.11 -4.87 -6.36
C ALA A 257 19.84 -5.69 -6.61
N ARG A 258 19.40 -5.82 -7.86
CA ARG A 258 18.24 -6.64 -8.27
C ARG A 258 18.44 -8.12 -7.92
N GLN A 259 19.64 -8.66 -8.13
CA GLN A 259 19.97 -10.03 -7.74
C GLN A 259 19.89 -10.22 -6.21
N ILE A 260 20.40 -9.27 -5.42
CA ILE A 260 20.32 -9.30 -3.95
C ILE A 260 18.86 -9.18 -3.49
N GLU A 261 18.06 -8.31 -4.10
CA GLU A 261 16.63 -8.15 -3.82
C GLU A 261 15.85 -9.43 -4.12
N TRP A 262 16.18 -10.11 -5.22
CA TRP A 262 15.63 -11.42 -5.56
C TRP A 262 15.97 -12.46 -4.50
N GLU A 263 17.24 -12.61 -4.13
CA GLU A 263 17.69 -13.55 -3.10
C GLU A 263 17.08 -13.26 -1.72
N ALA A 264 16.81 -12.00 -1.41
CA ALA A 264 16.08 -11.60 -0.21
C ALA A 264 14.59 -11.99 -0.30
N SER A 265 13.96 -11.79 -1.45
CA SER A 265 12.57 -12.16 -1.70
C SER A 265 12.35 -13.68 -1.63
N GLU A 266 13.32 -14.48 -2.09
CA GLU A 266 13.23 -15.95 -1.99
C GLU A 266 13.22 -16.47 -0.55
N LYS A 267 13.65 -15.66 0.43
CA LYS A 267 13.60 -15.98 1.86
C LYS A 267 12.30 -15.52 2.53
N GLU A 268 11.47 -14.76 1.82
CA GLU A 268 10.24 -14.19 2.34
C GLU A 268 9.06 -15.14 2.09
N PRO A 269 8.38 -15.65 3.14
CA PRO A 269 7.34 -16.65 2.97
C PRO A 269 6.14 -16.19 2.13
N SER A 270 5.72 -14.92 2.24
CA SER A 270 4.56 -14.43 1.49
C SER A 270 4.84 -14.38 -0.02
N PHE A 271 6.05 -14.00 -0.42
CA PHE A 271 6.55 -13.99 -1.79
C PHE A 271 6.59 -15.41 -2.33
N ARG A 272 7.16 -16.37 -1.59
CA ARG A 272 7.23 -17.77 -2.01
C ARG A 272 5.83 -18.40 -2.17
N GLY A 273 4.88 -18.01 -1.32
CA GLY A 273 3.48 -18.45 -1.44
C GLY A 273 2.81 -17.93 -2.72
N VAL A 274 2.93 -16.61 -2.98
CA VAL A 274 2.37 -16.02 -4.21
C VAL A 274 3.10 -16.53 -5.45
N GLN A 275 4.42 -16.69 -5.40
CA GLN A 275 5.22 -17.27 -6.47
C GLN A 275 4.71 -18.67 -6.83
N ALA A 276 4.58 -19.57 -5.86
CA ALA A 276 4.05 -20.92 -6.11
C ALA A 276 2.65 -20.88 -6.75
N ALA A 277 1.76 -20.01 -6.27
CA ALA A 277 0.44 -19.83 -6.87
C ALA A 277 0.52 -19.36 -8.33
N VAL A 278 1.33 -18.33 -8.61
CA VAL A 278 1.52 -17.79 -9.98
C VAL A 278 2.08 -18.85 -10.92
N LEU A 279 3.13 -19.57 -10.51
CA LEU A 279 3.76 -20.59 -11.35
C LEU A 279 2.85 -21.80 -11.61
N GLY A 280 1.90 -22.08 -10.72
CA GLY A 280 0.89 -23.13 -10.90
C GLY A 280 -0.34 -22.67 -11.71
N LEU A 281 -0.68 -21.38 -11.67
CA LEU A 281 -1.87 -20.82 -12.35
C LEU A 281 -1.61 -20.43 -13.81
N PHE A 282 -0.38 -20.06 -14.16
CA PHE A 282 -0.05 -19.52 -15.49
C PHE A 282 1.04 -20.34 -16.20
N PRO A 283 0.92 -20.52 -17.53
CA PRO A 283 1.91 -21.26 -18.31
C PRO A 283 3.27 -20.54 -18.35
N PRO A 284 4.39 -21.24 -18.58
CA PRO A 284 5.76 -20.68 -18.51
C PRO A 284 5.99 -19.36 -19.26
N ASP A 285 5.41 -19.20 -20.45
CA ASP A 285 5.62 -18.00 -21.29
C ASP A 285 4.68 -16.83 -20.93
N ASP A 286 3.88 -16.95 -19.86
CA ASP A 286 2.89 -15.93 -19.51
C ASP A 286 3.54 -14.69 -18.86
N PRO A 287 3.26 -13.46 -19.33
CA PRO A 287 3.82 -12.24 -18.75
C PRO A 287 3.60 -12.08 -17.25
N ARG A 288 2.51 -12.64 -16.69
CA ARG A 288 2.19 -12.58 -15.25
C ARG A 288 3.23 -13.29 -14.37
N ARG A 289 4.04 -14.19 -14.92
CA ARG A 289 5.11 -14.90 -14.20
C ARG A 289 6.37 -14.07 -14.00
N ARG A 290 6.59 -13.02 -14.80
CA ARG A 290 7.87 -12.28 -14.85
C ARG A 290 8.35 -11.74 -13.50
N GLY A 291 7.44 -11.28 -12.63
CA GLY A 291 7.79 -10.79 -11.29
C GLY A 291 8.10 -11.89 -10.26
N TYR A 292 7.91 -13.15 -10.65
CA TYR A 292 8.00 -14.34 -9.80
C TYR A 292 8.97 -15.36 -10.38
N GLU A 293 9.79 -14.97 -11.35
CA GLU A 293 10.87 -15.75 -11.92
C GLU A 293 12.18 -15.00 -11.74
N LYS A 294 13.28 -15.76 -11.63
CA LYS A 294 14.59 -15.18 -11.38
C LYS A 294 14.92 -14.18 -12.50
N PRO A 295 15.31 -12.94 -12.16
CA PRO A 295 15.72 -11.97 -13.16
C PRO A 295 16.87 -12.51 -14.01
N GLU A 296 16.75 -12.35 -15.33
CA GLU A 296 17.84 -12.66 -16.25
C GLU A 296 19.01 -11.69 -16.03
N SER A 297 20.24 -12.19 -16.06
CA SER A 297 21.42 -11.33 -16.14
C SER A 297 21.49 -10.76 -17.54
N LEU A 298 21.44 -9.43 -17.67
CA LEU A 298 21.44 -8.76 -18.96
C LEU A 298 22.85 -8.24 -19.26
N GLU A 299 23.49 -8.77 -20.29
CA GLU A 299 24.66 -8.11 -20.86
C GLU A 299 24.16 -6.98 -21.77
N THR A 300 24.40 -5.73 -21.39
CA THR A 300 23.75 -4.60 -22.04
C THR A 300 24.74 -3.55 -22.53
N ASN A 301 24.57 -3.12 -23.78
CA ASN A 301 25.28 -2.00 -24.40
C ASN A 301 24.56 -0.68 -24.07
N PRO A 302 25.22 0.32 -23.45
CA PRO A 302 24.68 1.67 -23.24
C PRO A 302 24.01 2.32 -24.46
N GLU A 303 24.53 2.09 -25.66
CA GLU A 303 23.93 2.64 -26.89
C GLU A 303 22.54 2.06 -27.16
N ARG A 304 22.38 0.74 -26.97
CA ARG A 304 21.07 0.07 -27.11
C ARG A 304 20.06 0.57 -26.09
N LEU A 305 20.51 0.86 -24.86
CA LEU A 305 19.64 1.47 -23.84
C LEU A 305 19.19 2.88 -24.25
N ALA A 306 20.09 3.66 -24.85
CA ALA A 306 19.73 4.98 -25.37
C ALA A 306 18.70 4.88 -26.49
N GLU A 307 18.86 3.94 -27.42
CA GLU A 307 17.89 3.69 -28.49
C GLU A 307 16.54 3.21 -27.94
N ALA A 308 16.54 2.28 -26.99
CA ALA A 308 15.33 1.77 -26.35
C ALA A 308 14.56 2.89 -25.62
N ARG A 309 15.29 3.73 -24.88
CA ARG A 309 14.74 4.89 -24.19
C ARG A 309 14.14 5.87 -25.19
N ASP A 310 14.91 6.26 -26.20
CA ASP A 310 14.46 7.19 -27.25
C ASP A 310 13.22 6.67 -27.99
N ALA A 311 13.16 5.36 -28.26
CA ALA A 311 12.02 4.73 -28.88
C ALA A 311 10.77 4.80 -27.97
N LEU A 312 10.92 4.48 -26.68
CA LEU A 312 9.84 4.53 -25.68
C LEU A 312 9.24 5.93 -25.56
N LEU A 313 10.08 6.97 -25.53
CA LEU A 313 9.63 8.35 -25.39
C LEU A 313 8.84 8.86 -26.59
N ARG A 314 9.00 8.25 -27.78
CA ARG A 314 8.34 8.67 -29.02
C ARG A 314 7.13 7.81 -29.40
N LEU A 315 6.74 6.85 -28.56
CA LEU A 315 5.54 6.03 -28.77
C LEU A 315 4.25 6.85 -28.60
N PRO A 316 3.17 6.54 -29.36
CA PRO A 316 1.84 7.07 -29.09
C PRO A 316 1.22 6.37 -27.88
N GLY A 317 0.24 7.02 -27.25
CA GLY A 317 -0.43 6.56 -26.03
C GLY A 317 0.19 7.13 -24.74
N ARG A 318 0.96 8.21 -24.82
CA ARG A 318 1.55 8.90 -23.66
C ARG A 318 0.48 9.71 -22.93
N VAL A 319 0.60 9.79 -21.61
CA VAL A 319 -0.20 10.72 -20.80
C VAL A 319 0.72 11.63 -20.00
N ILE A 320 0.57 12.94 -20.18
CA ILE A 320 1.25 13.95 -19.35
C ILE A 320 0.17 14.58 -18.47
N ALA A 321 0.28 14.40 -17.16
CA ALA A 321 -0.74 14.83 -16.25
C ALA A 321 -0.24 15.67 -15.08
N PHE A 322 -1.10 16.58 -14.64
CA PHE A 322 -0.85 17.53 -13.57
C PHE A 322 -1.96 17.46 -12.52
N ALA A 323 -1.61 17.66 -11.25
CA ALA A 323 -2.56 17.82 -10.15
C ALA A 323 -2.06 18.91 -9.20
N GLY A 324 -2.92 19.87 -8.83
CA GLY A 324 -2.59 20.93 -7.87
C GLY A 324 -2.77 22.35 -8.42
N ASP A 325 -1.99 23.30 -7.92
CA ASP A 325 -2.11 24.75 -8.20
C ASP A 325 -1.61 25.13 -9.60
N LEU A 326 -2.35 24.67 -10.60
CA LEU A 326 -2.03 24.87 -12.01
C LEU A 326 -3.34 25.00 -12.80
N THR A 327 -3.48 26.10 -13.54
CA THR A 327 -4.57 26.30 -14.48
C THR A 327 -4.33 25.53 -15.76
N ARG A 328 -5.39 25.27 -16.53
CA ARG A 328 -5.27 24.65 -17.86
C ARG A 328 -4.35 25.43 -18.81
N ALA A 329 -4.43 26.76 -18.83
CA ALA A 329 -3.59 27.58 -19.70
C ALA A 329 -2.09 27.47 -19.35
N GLU A 330 -1.75 27.45 -18.06
CA GLU A 330 -0.37 27.21 -17.61
C GLU A 330 0.09 25.80 -18.02
N ALA A 331 -0.76 24.78 -17.86
CA ALA A 331 -0.45 23.41 -18.28
C ALA A 331 -0.21 23.30 -19.80
N GLU A 332 -1.05 23.93 -20.61
CA GLU A 332 -0.88 23.99 -22.08
C GLU A 332 0.45 24.65 -22.47
N GLY A 333 0.83 25.75 -21.79
CA GLY A 333 2.12 26.41 -22.00
C GLY A 333 3.32 25.52 -21.66
N ILE A 334 3.21 24.73 -20.57
CA ILE A 334 4.25 23.76 -20.17
C ILE A 334 4.41 22.64 -21.21
N LEU A 335 3.29 22.11 -21.70
CA LEU A 335 3.28 20.95 -22.61
C LEU A 335 3.99 21.21 -23.92
N ALA A 336 3.95 22.45 -24.43
CA ALA A 336 4.56 22.84 -25.70
C ALA A 336 6.07 22.55 -25.80
N GLY A 337 6.78 22.43 -24.67
CA GLY A 337 8.23 22.22 -24.63
C GLY A 337 8.71 21.06 -23.76
N LEU A 338 7.82 20.26 -23.17
CA LEU A 338 8.21 19.23 -22.21
C LEU A 338 8.79 17.98 -22.87
N LEU A 339 8.11 17.46 -23.91
CA LEU A 339 8.54 16.28 -24.66
C LEU A 339 8.50 16.54 -26.16
N GLN A 340 9.34 15.82 -26.90
CA GLN A 340 9.24 15.75 -28.36
C GLN A 340 7.88 15.17 -28.77
N ARG A 341 7.40 15.57 -29.95
CA ARG A 341 6.18 15.00 -30.53
C ARG A 341 6.33 13.50 -30.76
N VAL A 342 5.21 12.79 -30.72
CA VAL A 342 5.15 11.39 -31.16
C VAL A 342 5.52 11.32 -32.64
N THR A 343 6.47 10.45 -32.98
CA THR A 343 6.89 10.20 -34.36
C THR A 343 6.99 8.72 -34.70
N ASN A 344 6.90 7.83 -33.72
CA ASN A 344 7.06 6.41 -33.94
C ASN A 344 5.70 5.74 -34.07
N GLU A 345 5.63 4.70 -34.89
CA GLU A 345 4.54 3.72 -34.82
C GLU A 345 4.74 2.79 -33.61
N PRO A 346 3.67 2.30 -32.97
CA PRO A 346 3.79 1.28 -31.94
C PRO A 346 4.45 0.02 -32.50
N PRO A 347 5.45 -0.56 -31.82
CA PRO A 347 5.94 -1.90 -32.14
C PRO A 347 4.80 -2.92 -32.12
N ALA A 348 4.81 -3.86 -33.08
CA ALA A 348 3.78 -4.90 -33.18
C ALA A 348 3.67 -5.76 -31.91
N ASP A 349 4.77 -5.90 -31.17
CA ASP A 349 4.89 -6.65 -29.91
C ASP A 349 4.86 -5.75 -28.66
N LEU A 350 4.34 -4.52 -28.76
CA LEU A 350 4.26 -3.59 -27.63
C LEU A 350 3.33 -4.11 -26.52
N GLN A 351 2.13 -4.57 -26.89
CA GLN A 351 1.14 -5.04 -25.94
C GLN A 351 1.35 -6.52 -25.61
N PRO A 352 1.35 -6.92 -24.32
CA PRO A 352 1.42 -8.32 -23.93
C PRO A 352 0.23 -9.11 -24.46
N LYS A 353 0.50 -10.35 -24.87
CA LYS A 353 -0.53 -11.38 -25.03
C LYS A 353 -0.59 -12.18 -23.72
N PHE A 354 -1.79 -12.35 -23.18
CA PHE A 354 -2.00 -13.16 -21.98
C PHE A 354 -2.58 -14.50 -22.37
N GLY A 355 -2.00 -15.58 -21.85
CA GLY A 355 -2.56 -16.92 -22.02
C GLY A 355 -3.85 -17.08 -21.21
N SER A 356 -4.63 -18.10 -21.55
CA SER A 356 -5.69 -18.58 -20.64
C SER A 356 -5.07 -19.05 -19.33
N VAL A 357 -5.76 -18.83 -18.22
CA VAL A 357 -5.37 -19.45 -16.94
C VAL A 357 -5.41 -20.97 -17.10
N THR A 358 -4.49 -21.70 -16.47
CA THR A 358 -4.54 -23.16 -16.37
C THR A 358 -5.93 -23.58 -15.85
N PRO A 359 -6.65 -24.51 -16.50
CA PRO A 359 -7.97 -24.96 -16.03
C PRO A 359 -7.91 -25.58 -14.63
N PRO A 360 -8.95 -25.41 -13.79
CA PRO A 360 -8.97 -25.93 -12.41
C PRO A 360 -8.65 -27.42 -12.27
N GLU A 361 -8.99 -28.25 -13.26
CA GLU A 361 -8.77 -29.69 -13.29
C GLU A 361 -7.28 -30.04 -13.49
N ARG A 362 -6.51 -29.13 -14.09
CA ARG A 362 -5.08 -29.28 -14.36
C ARG A 362 -4.19 -28.56 -13.35
N ARG A 363 -4.78 -27.81 -12.40
CA ARG A 363 -4.03 -27.11 -11.35
C ARG A 363 -3.60 -28.08 -10.25
N PRO A 364 -2.38 -27.94 -9.70
CA PRO A 364 -2.02 -28.62 -8.46
C PRO A 364 -3.01 -28.22 -7.35
N LYS A 365 -3.70 -29.20 -6.73
CA LYS A 365 -4.64 -28.91 -5.65
C LYS A 365 -3.96 -28.54 -4.34
N GLU A 366 -2.76 -29.08 -4.13
CA GLU A 366 -1.97 -28.90 -2.93
C GLU A 366 -0.51 -28.67 -3.34
N MET A 367 0.10 -27.60 -2.81
CA MET A 367 1.49 -27.23 -3.03
C MET A 367 2.12 -26.91 -1.68
N THR A 368 3.34 -27.40 -1.45
CA THR A 368 4.11 -27.05 -0.26
C THR A 368 5.48 -26.54 -0.67
N VAL A 369 5.78 -25.31 -0.28
CA VAL A 369 7.10 -24.70 -0.40
C VAL A 369 7.78 -24.78 0.96
N ARG A 370 8.97 -25.35 0.99
CA ARG A 370 9.77 -25.47 2.22
C ARG A 370 10.78 -24.33 2.29
N ILE A 371 10.84 -23.65 3.43
CA ILE A 371 11.86 -22.64 3.73
C ILE A 371 12.53 -23.01 5.06
N PRO A 372 13.86 -23.18 5.08
CA PRO A 372 14.59 -23.53 6.30
C PRO A 372 14.37 -22.53 7.43
N ARG A 373 14.32 -23.04 8.66
CA ARG A 373 14.26 -22.25 9.91
C ARG A 373 13.01 -21.36 10.08
N LEU A 374 11.94 -21.62 9.33
CA LEU A 374 10.65 -20.98 9.63
C LEU A 374 10.07 -21.47 10.96
N THR A 375 9.37 -20.58 11.66
CA THR A 375 8.62 -20.92 12.89
C THR A 375 7.11 -20.87 12.70
N GLN A 376 6.69 -20.35 11.54
CA GLN A 376 5.31 -20.15 11.15
C GLN A 376 5.05 -20.82 9.79
N VAL A 377 3.82 -21.27 9.60
CA VAL A 377 3.30 -21.74 8.33
C VAL A 377 2.41 -20.65 7.74
N TYR A 378 2.63 -20.36 6.46
CA TYR A 378 1.81 -19.42 5.69
C TYR A 378 0.92 -20.23 4.76
N PHE A 379 -0.34 -19.83 4.67
CA PHE A 379 -1.35 -20.46 3.83
C PHE A 379 -1.81 -19.46 2.78
N ALA A 380 -1.98 -19.95 1.56
CA ALA A 380 -2.74 -19.28 0.53
C ALA A 380 -3.64 -20.31 -0.16
N TYR A 381 -4.95 -20.17 -0.01
CA TYR A 381 -5.91 -20.96 -0.79
C TYR A 381 -6.36 -20.10 -1.96
N GLY A 382 -5.91 -20.43 -3.17
CA GLY A 382 -5.97 -19.50 -4.29
C GLY A 382 -6.48 -20.09 -5.60
N ARG A 383 -7.00 -19.20 -6.45
CA ARG A 383 -7.46 -19.45 -7.82
C ARG A 383 -7.17 -18.21 -8.67
N ASP A 384 -7.64 -18.19 -9.90
CA ASP A 384 -7.67 -16.97 -10.71
C ASP A 384 -8.73 -15.97 -10.25
N SER A 385 -8.39 -14.69 -10.28
CA SER A 385 -9.24 -13.57 -9.92
C SER A 385 -10.32 -13.28 -10.95
N VAL A 386 -11.43 -12.69 -10.51
CA VAL A 386 -12.36 -11.96 -11.37
C VAL A 386 -11.66 -10.73 -11.97
N THR A 387 -11.88 -10.45 -13.26
CA THR A 387 -11.32 -9.28 -13.95
C THR A 387 -12.22 -8.07 -13.83
N TYR A 388 -11.70 -6.87 -14.09
CA TYR A 388 -12.50 -5.64 -14.14
C TYR A 388 -13.52 -5.65 -15.28
N SER A 389 -13.21 -6.33 -16.39
CA SER A 389 -14.13 -6.51 -17.52
C SER A 389 -15.24 -7.53 -17.26
N ASP A 390 -15.17 -8.30 -16.18
CA ASP A 390 -16.16 -9.31 -15.86
C ASP A 390 -17.49 -8.66 -15.42
N PRO A 391 -18.64 -9.10 -15.96
CA PRO A 391 -19.95 -8.57 -15.57
C PRO A 391 -20.25 -8.76 -14.07
N ASP A 392 -19.67 -9.77 -13.43
CA ASP A 392 -19.84 -10.08 -12.02
C ASP A 392 -18.83 -9.38 -11.10
N TYR A 393 -17.97 -8.51 -11.63
CA TYR A 393 -16.95 -7.82 -10.82
C TYR A 393 -17.53 -7.10 -9.60
N SER A 394 -18.70 -6.45 -9.75
CA SER A 394 -19.40 -5.81 -8.64
C SER A 394 -19.88 -6.79 -7.57
N ALA A 395 -20.30 -8.01 -7.94
CA ALA A 395 -20.66 -9.05 -6.98
C ALA A 395 -19.42 -9.58 -6.26
N PHE A 396 -18.32 -9.79 -6.99
CA PHE A 396 -17.02 -10.14 -6.43
C PHE A 396 -16.54 -9.13 -5.39
N MET A 397 -16.65 -7.82 -5.65
CA MET A 397 -16.24 -6.78 -4.70
C MET A 397 -16.95 -6.90 -3.34
N VAL A 398 -18.25 -7.20 -3.34
CA VAL A 398 -19.04 -7.35 -2.11
C VAL A 398 -18.65 -8.65 -1.40
N ALA A 399 -18.61 -9.77 -2.13
CA ALA A 399 -18.29 -11.08 -1.58
C ALA A 399 -16.87 -11.14 -1.00
N ASP A 400 -15.88 -10.58 -1.71
CA ASP A 400 -14.49 -10.50 -1.27
C ASP A 400 -14.35 -9.67 0.01
N HIS A 401 -15.10 -8.57 0.11
CA HIS A 401 -15.12 -7.75 1.31
C HIS A 401 -15.60 -8.56 2.53
N VAL A 402 -16.76 -9.23 2.41
CA VAL A 402 -17.33 -10.05 3.49
C VAL A 402 -16.41 -11.22 3.86
N LEU A 403 -15.76 -11.84 2.88
CA LEU A 403 -14.88 -12.98 3.10
C LEU A 403 -13.60 -12.61 3.85
N GLY A 404 -12.88 -11.58 3.39
CA GLY A 404 -11.53 -11.29 3.90
C GLY A 404 -11.06 -9.84 3.80
N GLY A 405 -11.91 -8.89 3.40
CA GLY A 405 -11.49 -7.52 3.08
C GLY A 405 -11.37 -6.54 4.26
N HIS A 406 -11.72 -6.94 5.49
CA HIS A 406 -11.67 -6.07 6.67
C HIS A 406 -11.58 -6.84 8.01
N PHE A 407 -11.42 -6.10 9.12
CA PHE A 407 -11.25 -6.65 10.48
C PHE A 407 -12.49 -7.31 11.09
N TYR A 408 -13.64 -7.29 10.42
CA TYR A 408 -14.84 -8.04 10.81
C TYR A 408 -15.28 -9.03 9.71
N SER A 409 -14.40 -9.30 8.74
CA SER A 409 -14.65 -10.29 7.70
C SER A 409 -14.68 -11.70 8.29
N ARG A 410 -15.34 -12.64 7.60
CA ARG A 410 -15.51 -14.03 8.07
C ARG A 410 -14.18 -14.71 8.39
N LEU A 411 -13.16 -14.55 7.53
CA LEU A 411 -11.82 -15.09 7.77
C LEU A 411 -11.19 -14.51 9.03
N TYR A 412 -11.25 -13.18 9.19
CA TYR A 412 -10.66 -12.52 10.34
C TYR A 412 -11.36 -12.97 11.64
N VAL A 413 -12.69 -13.00 11.66
CA VAL A 413 -13.45 -13.42 12.84
C VAL A 413 -13.09 -14.85 13.23
N ALA A 414 -13.16 -15.80 12.28
CA ALA A 414 -12.93 -17.22 12.56
C ALA A 414 -11.49 -17.54 13.03
N LEU A 415 -10.48 -16.93 12.40
CA LEU A 415 -9.06 -17.27 12.63
C LEU A 415 -8.37 -16.36 13.65
N ARG A 416 -8.81 -15.11 13.80
CA ARG A 416 -8.15 -14.12 14.67
C ARG A 416 -8.95 -13.79 15.92
N HIS A 417 -10.25 -13.57 15.79
CA HIS A 417 -11.09 -13.14 16.92
C HIS A 417 -11.51 -14.32 17.79
N GLU A 418 -12.10 -15.34 17.19
CA GLU A 418 -12.64 -16.50 17.91
C GLU A 418 -11.57 -17.57 18.15
N GLY A 419 -10.73 -17.82 17.15
CA GLY A 419 -9.75 -18.91 17.20
C GLY A 419 -8.37 -18.55 17.75
N GLY A 420 -7.92 -17.31 17.54
CA GLY A 420 -6.61 -16.84 18.02
C GLY A 420 -5.40 -17.54 17.38
N GLU A 421 -5.56 -18.26 16.27
CA GLU A 421 -4.46 -18.98 15.61
C GLU A 421 -3.51 -18.03 14.88
N THR A 422 -4.02 -16.93 14.33
CA THR A 422 -3.24 -15.99 13.54
C THR A 422 -3.21 -14.60 14.16
N TYR A 423 -2.31 -13.74 13.68
CA TYR A 423 -2.42 -12.30 13.86
C TYR A 423 -3.25 -11.62 12.76
N GLY A 424 -3.40 -12.25 11.58
CA GLY A 424 -4.21 -11.72 10.48
C GLY A 424 -4.55 -12.76 9.43
N ALA A 425 -5.81 -12.74 9.00
CA ALA A 425 -6.33 -13.50 7.87
C ALA A 425 -7.14 -12.56 6.97
N GLY A 426 -7.14 -12.82 5.66
CA GLY A 426 -7.87 -12.01 4.71
C GLY A 426 -7.72 -12.52 3.27
N THR A 427 -8.21 -11.73 2.32
CA THR A 427 -8.11 -12.03 0.88
C THR A 427 -7.15 -11.09 0.18
N ARG A 428 -6.64 -11.52 -0.97
CA ARG A 428 -5.89 -10.66 -1.89
C ARG A 428 -6.17 -11.06 -3.34
N SER A 429 -6.52 -10.07 -4.16
CA SER A 429 -6.64 -10.21 -5.61
C SER A 429 -5.55 -9.40 -6.29
N PHE A 430 -4.91 -10.02 -7.29
CA PHE A 430 -3.93 -9.37 -8.16
C PHE A 430 -4.42 -9.28 -9.61
N GLY A 431 -5.73 -9.48 -9.84
CA GLY A 431 -6.37 -9.29 -11.13
C GLY A 431 -6.66 -7.83 -11.46
N ASP A 432 -6.63 -7.52 -12.74
CA ASP A 432 -7.06 -6.25 -13.32
C ASP A 432 -8.00 -6.54 -14.52
N VAL A 433 -7.76 -5.93 -15.69
CA VAL A 433 -8.42 -6.32 -16.94
C VAL A 433 -8.00 -7.71 -17.45
N VAL A 434 -6.97 -8.30 -16.84
CA VAL A 434 -6.59 -9.70 -17.01
C VAL A 434 -6.59 -10.43 -15.67
N ALA A 435 -6.89 -11.72 -15.70
CA ALA A 435 -6.94 -12.53 -14.48
C ALA A 435 -5.55 -12.60 -13.83
N GLY A 436 -5.47 -12.43 -12.52
CA GLY A 436 -4.28 -12.62 -11.70
C GLY A 436 -4.53 -13.70 -10.65
N PRO A 437 -3.53 -14.01 -9.78
CA PRO A 437 -3.78 -14.84 -8.62
C PRO A 437 -4.77 -14.12 -7.67
N TYR A 438 -5.74 -14.86 -7.18
CA TYR A 438 -6.63 -14.51 -6.09
C TYR A 438 -6.45 -15.54 -4.98
N GLY A 439 -6.38 -15.11 -3.72
CA GLY A 439 -6.28 -16.07 -2.64
C GLY A 439 -6.73 -15.55 -1.28
N LEU A 440 -7.18 -16.50 -0.47
CA LEU A 440 -7.40 -16.36 0.96
C LEU A 440 -6.10 -16.72 1.68
N GLY A 441 -5.61 -15.85 2.54
CA GLY A 441 -4.32 -16.03 3.20
C GLY A 441 -4.36 -15.84 4.70
N THR A 442 -3.52 -16.61 5.39
CA THR A 442 -3.24 -16.46 6.83
C THR A 442 -1.86 -17.02 7.15
N PHE A 443 -1.37 -16.78 8.36
CA PHE A 443 -0.13 -17.36 8.87
C PHE A 443 -0.28 -17.70 10.35
N THR A 444 0.28 -18.82 10.79
CA THR A 444 0.22 -19.26 12.18
C THR A 444 1.48 -20.02 12.58
N ARG A 445 1.67 -20.29 13.88
CA ARG A 445 2.77 -21.14 14.37
C ARG A 445 2.59 -22.55 13.83
N ALA A 446 3.68 -23.25 13.51
CA ALA A 446 3.62 -24.58 12.92
C ALA A 446 2.71 -25.60 13.66
N PRO A 447 2.67 -25.66 15.01
CA PRO A 447 1.75 -26.57 15.72
C PRO A 447 0.26 -26.29 15.51
N ASN A 448 -0.11 -25.07 15.11
CA ASN A 448 -1.50 -24.66 14.88
C ASN A 448 -1.89 -24.73 13.40
N ALA A 449 -0.98 -25.17 12.53
CA ALA A 449 -1.13 -25.14 11.07
C ALA A 449 -2.39 -25.86 10.59
N GLU A 450 -2.59 -27.10 11.05
CA GLU A 450 -3.73 -27.93 10.63
C GLU A 450 -5.07 -27.32 11.08
N VAL A 451 -5.14 -26.79 12.30
CA VAL A 451 -6.34 -26.14 12.84
C VAL A 451 -6.68 -24.88 12.03
N ALA A 452 -5.69 -24.03 11.77
CA ALA A 452 -5.89 -22.80 10.99
C ALA A 452 -6.33 -23.12 9.56
N GLU A 453 -5.73 -24.12 8.92
CA GLU A 453 -6.11 -24.53 7.58
C GLU A 453 -7.55 -25.06 7.53
N LYS A 454 -7.92 -25.94 8.46
CA LYS A 454 -9.29 -26.49 8.54
C LYS A 454 -10.32 -25.37 8.68
N LYS A 455 -10.04 -24.37 9.53
CA LYS A 455 -10.91 -23.20 9.71
C LYS A 455 -11.00 -22.35 8.45
N LEU A 456 -9.89 -22.11 7.75
CA LEU A 456 -9.89 -21.36 6.50
C LEU A 456 -10.76 -22.05 5.44
N ARG A 457 -10.61 -23.37 5.27
CA ARG A 457 -11.43 -24.17 4.36
C ARG A 457 -12.91 -24.16 4.75
N GLU A 458 -13.19 -24.26 6.04
CA GLU A 458 -14.56 -24.22 6.55
C GLU A 458 -15.24 -22.88 6.27
N VAL A 459 -14.55 -21.76 6.47
CA VAL A 459 -15.09 -20.42 6.14
C VAL A 459 -15.44 -20.31 4.66
N LEU A 460 -14.55 -20.79 3.77
CA LEU A 460 -14.81 -20.76 2.33
C LEU A 460 -16.00 -21.68 1.96
N ARG A 461 -16.04 -22.89 2.52
CA ARG A 461 -17.14 -23.85 2.30
C ARG A 461 -18.49 -23.27 2.72
N VAL A 462 -18.55 -22.68 3.92
CA VAL A 462 -19.77 -22.03 4.43
C VAL A 462 -20.17 -20.84 3.56
N LEU A 463 -19.22 -20.03 3.08
CA LEU A 463 -19.51 -18.95 2.15
C LEU A 463 -20.12 -19.49 0.85
N HIS A 464 -19.51 -20.52 0.26
CA HIS A 464 -20.00 -21.15 -0.96
C HIS A 464 -21.42 -21.72 -0.81
N GLU A 465 -21.69 -22.45 0.27
CA GLU A 465 -22.97 -23.14 0.48
C GLU A 465 -24.11 -22.21 0.91
N LYS A 466 -23.82 -21.24 1.78
CA LYS A 466 -24.85 -20.41 2.43
C LYS A 466 -24.90 -18.98 1.91
N GLY A 467 -23.91 -18.56 1.12
CA GLY A 467 -23.78 -17.18 0.68
C GLY A 467 -23.52 -16.21 1.83
N ILE A 468 -23.88 -14.95 1.60
CA ILE A 468 -23.88 -13.85 2.58
C ILE A 468 -25.30 -13.46 2.99
N THR A 469 -25.42 -12.76 4.10
CA THR A 469 -26.68 -12.19 4.59
C THR A 469 -26.89 -10.77 4.08
N GLU A 470 -28.11 -10.25 4.23
CA GLU A 470 -28.42 -8.86 3.88
C GLU A 470 -27.63 -7.86 4.74
N ASP A 471 -27.44 -8.15 6.03
CA ASP A 471 -26.62 -7.30 6.91
C ASP A 471 -25.16 -7.24 6.46
N GLU A 472 -24.58 -8.38 6.07
CA GLU A 472 -23.22 -8.45 5.52
C GLU A 472 -23.12 -7.69 4.21
N ARG A 473 -24.10 -7.83 3.31
CA ARG A 473 -24.19 -7.08 2.05
C ARG A 473 -24.26 -5.57 2.32
N ALA A 474 -25.17 -5.13 3.19
CA ALA A 474 -25.38 -3.72 3.51
C ALA A 474 -24.13 -3.10 4.13
N ALA A 475 -23.47 -3.80 5.07
CA ALA A 475 -22.23 -3.37 5.68
C ALA A 475 -21.09 -3.25 4.66
N ALA A 476 -20.94 -4.24 3.78
CA ALA A 476 -19.93 -4.25 2.72
C ALA A 476 -20.14 -3.09 1.74
N VAL A 477 -21.37 -2.88 1.26
CA VAL A 477 -21.71 -1.76 0.37
C VAL A 477 -21.44 -0.42 1.04
N GLY A 478 -21.84 -0.24 2.30
CA GLY A 478 -21.58 0.97 3.07
C GLY A 478 -20.09 1.28 3.18
N TYR A 479 -19.27 0.27 3.45
CA TYR A 479 -17.82 0.40 3.50
C TYR A 479 -17.21 0.76 2.14
N LEU A 480 -17.63 0.08 1.06
CA LEU A 480 -17.14 0.35 -0.29
C LEU A 480 -17.48 1.78 -0.75
N LYS A 481 -18.69 2.27 -0.46
CA LYS A 481 -19.08 3.68 -0.70
C LYS A 481 -18.23 4.66 0.10
N GLY A 482 -18.01 4.38 1.38
CA GLY A 482 -17.15 5.20 2.23
C GLY A 482 -15.72 5.30 1.69
N ARG A 483 -15.17 4.19 1.16
CA ARG A 483 -13.83 4.17 0.57
C ARG A 483 -13.68 5.07 -0.65
N ILE A 484 -14.70 5.17 -1.51
CA ILE A 484 -14.67 6.10 -2.65
C ILE A 484 -14.50 7.54 -2.16
N ALA A 485 -15.22 7.92 -1.10
CA ALA A 485 -15.10 9.27 -0.55
C ALA A 485 -13.67 9.56 -0.05
N PHE A 486 -13.02 8.57 0.58
CA PHE A 486 -11.62 8.70 1.03
C PHE A 486 -10.60 8.69 -0.11
N SER A 487 -10.91 8.10 -1.27
CA SER A 487 -10.02 8.09 -2.43
C SER A 487 -10.16 9.31 -3.34
N ARG A 488 -10.91 10.34 -2.92
CA ARG A 488 -11.17 11.57 -3.71
C ARG A 488 -10.93 12.85 -2.89
N GLN A 489 -10.08 12.77 -1.86
CA GLN A 489 -9.84 13.86 -0.93
C GLN A 489 -8.77 14.84 -1.43
N SER A 490 -7.85 14.37 -2.28
CA SER A 490 -6.78 15.18 -2.88
C SER A 490 -6.80 15.14 -4.40
N PRO A 491 -6.27 16.19 -5.07
CA PRO A 491 -6.17 16.23 -6.53
C PRO A 491 -5.31 15.10 -7.08
N GLU A 492 -4.25 14.69 -6.36
CA GLU A 492 -3.41 13.55 -6.73
C GLU A 492 -4.17 12.24 -6.71
N GLN A 493 -5.00 11.99 -5.70
CA GLN A 493 -5.78 10.75 -5.64
C GLN A 493 -6.77 10.65 -6.81
N VAL A 494 -7.40 11.76 -7.17
CA VAL A 494 -8.32 11.83 -8.33
C VAL A 494 -7.55 11.59 -9.62
N LEU A 495 -6.36 12.18 -9.77
CA LEU A 495 -5.53 11.99 -10.94
C LEU A 495 -5.00 10.56 -11.06
N ASP A 496 -4.44 10.00 -9.98
CA ASP A 496 -3.86 8.66 -9.97
C ASP A 496 -4.94 7.60 -10.26
N ARG A 497 -6.19 7.82 -9.84
CA ARG A 497 -7.34 6.97 -10.20
C ARG A 497 -7.63 7.01 -11.70
N TYR A 498 -7.71 8.21 -12.28
CA TYR A 498 -7.89 8.38 -13.72
C TYR A 498 -6.76 7.73 -14.54
N LEU A 499 -5.51 7.93 -14.12
CA LEU A 499 -4.34 7.33 -14.77
C LEU A 499 -4.36 5.79 -14.66
N HIS A 500 -4.77 5.26 -13.51
CA HIS A 500 -4.92 3.81 -13.33
C HIS A 500 -5.97 3.23 -14.28
N GLU A 501 -7.18 3.81 -14.33
CA GLU A 501 -8.25 3.36 -15.23
C GLU A 501 -7.82 3.45 -16.70
N THR A 502 -7.21 4.59 -17.09
CA THR A 502 -6.68 4.81 -18.44
C THR A 502 -5.61 3.77 -18.81
N SER A 503 -4.69 3.45 -17.89
CA SER A 503 -3.62 2.45 -18.11
C SER A 503 -4.14 1.03 -18.36
N LEU A 504 -5.37 0.77 -17.91
CA LEU A 504 -6.07 -0.49 -18.09
C LEU A 504 -7.03 -0.45 -19.30
N GLY A 505 -7.19 0.69 -19.96
CA GLY A 505 -8.17 0.87 -21.03
C GLY A 505 -9.62 0.91 -20.52
N LEU A 506 -9.82 1.21 -19.24
CA LEU A 506 -11.15 1.37 -18.65
C LEU A 506 -11.69 2.79 -18.87
N PRO A 507 -13.03 2.95 -18.95
CA PRO A 507 -13.62 4.29 -18.98
C PRO A 507 -13.37 5.04 -17.67
N ALA A 508 -13.27 6.36 -17.75
CA ALA A 508 -13.07 7.20 -16.57
C ALA A 508 -14.26 7.06 -15.59
N GLY A 509 -13.97 6.82 -14.31
CA GLY A 509 -14.97 6.59 -13.28
C GLY A 509 -15.46 5.14 -13.17
N PHE A 510 -14.92 4.22 -13.97
CA PHE A 510 -15.30 2.80 -13.97
C PHE A 510 -15.39 2.20 -12.56
N LEU A 511 -14.37 2.44 -11.72
CA LEU A 511 -14.30 1.83 -10.40
C LEU A 511 -15.31 2.45 -9.41
N ASP A 512 -15.73 3.70 -9.63
CA ASP A 512 -16.82 4.32 -8.86
C ASP A 512 -18.17 3.72 -9.26
N GLU A 513 -18.39 3.58 -10.57
CA GLU A 513 -19.58 2.94 -11.12
C GLU A 513 -19.70 1.47 -10.71
N ALA A 514 -18.57 0.75 -10.57
CA ALA A 514 -18.55 -0.62 -10.06
C ALA A 514 -19.11 -0.72 -8.63
N VAL A 515 -18.82 0.24 -7.76
CA VAL A 515 -19.40 0.30 -6.41
C VAL A 515 -20.88 0.69 -6.44
N GLU A 516 -21.27 1.63 -7.30
CA GLU A 516 -22.69 1.98 -7.44
C GLU A 516 -23.52 0.84 -8.03
N ARG A 517 -22.95 0.05 -8.95
CA ARG A 517 -23.54 -1.21 -9.42
C ARG A 517 -23.64 -2.21 -8.27
N ALA A 518 -22.58 -2.41 -7.49
CA ALA A 518 -22.58 -3.30 -6.33
C ALA A 518 -23.68 -2.94 -5.31
N ALA A 519 -23.91 -1.65 -5.08
CA ALA A 519 -24.95 -1.17 -4.17
C ALA A 519 -26.38 -1.48 -4.64
N ARG A 520 -26.58 -1.62 -5.96
CA ARG A 520 -27.88 -1.95 -6.57
C ARG A 520 -28.09 -3.45 -6.79
N LEU A 521 -27.03 -4.27 -6.68
CA LEU A 521 -27.14 -5.72 -6.88
C LEU A 521 -28.01 -6.36 -5.79
N PRO A 522 -29.04 -7.14 -6.15
CA PRO A 522 -29.80 -7.95 -5.20
C PRO A 522 -28.93 -8.99 -4.51
N LEU A 523 -29.29 -9.35 -3.28
CA LEU A 523 -28.57 -10.35 -2.48
C LEU A 523 -28.50 -11.71 -3.21
N GLU A 524 -29.57 -12.07 -3.91
CA GLU A 524 -29.71 -13.34 -4.62
C GLU A 524 -28.68 -13.48 -5.75
N GLU A 525 -28.44 -12.41 -6.50
CA GLU A 525 -27.43 -12.40 -7.57
C GLU A 525 -26.01 -12.47 -7.02
N ILE A 526 -25.74 -11.80 -5.89
CA ILE A 526 -24.45 -11.90 -5.20
C ILE A 526 -24.24 -13.34 -4.70
N ASN A 527 -25.26 -13.97 -4.11
CA ASN A 527 -25.18 -15.34 -3.62
C ASN A 527 -25.06 -16.38 -4.76
N LYS A 528 -25.68 -16.11 -5.93
CA LYS A 528 -25.50 -16.91 -7.14
C LYS A 528 -24.09 -16.80 -7.71
N PHE A 529 -23.50 -15.60 -7.70
CA PHE A 529 -22.09 -15.44 -8.02
C PHE A 529 -21.22 -16.22 -7.02
N ILE A 530 -21.51 -16.11 -5.72
CA ILE A 530 -20.74 -16.76 -4.67
C ILE A 530 -20.73 -18.28 -4.84
N SER A 531 -21.89 -18.91 -5.07
CA SER A 531 -21.98 -20.36 -5.23
C SER A 531 -21.15 -20.85 -6.43
N ARG A 532 -21.07 -20.08 -7.51
CA ARG A 532 -20.23 -20.43 -8.67
C ARG A 532 -18.73 -20.16 -8.44
N TYR A 533 -18.38 -18.98 -7.92
CA TYR A 533 -16.98 -18.52 -7.87
C TYR A 533 -16.22 -19.01 -6.64
N TYR A 534 -16.89 -19.21 -5.50
CA TYR A 534 -16.23 -19.64 -4.26
C TYR A 534 -16.30 -21.15 -4.01
N ASP A 535 -16.66 -21.96 -5.02
CA ASP A 535 -16.55 -23.42 -4.92
C ASP A 535 -15.11 -23.84 -4.53
N PRO A 536 -14.91 -24.48 -3.36
CA PRO A 536 -13.59 -24.91 -2.90
C PRO A 536 -12.84 -25.81 -3.89
N SER A 537 -13.55 -26.56 -4.75
CA SER A 537 -12.95 -27.45 -5.75
C SER A 537 -12.09 -26.69 -6.78
N LEU A 538 -12.34 -25.39 -6.96
CA LEU A 538 -11.66 -24.53 -7.93
C LEU A 538 -10.39 -23.87 -7.37
N PHE A 539 -10.11 -24.05 -6.07
CA PHE A 539 -8.96 -23.49 -5.39
C PHE A 539 -7.83 -24.50 -5.22
N SER A 540 -6.61 -23.97 -5.22
CA SER A 540 -5.35 -24.66 -4.95
C SER A 540 -4.78 -24.15 -3.63
N MET A 541 -4.44 -25.05 -2.72
CA MET A 541 -3.81 -24.71 -1.45
C MET A 541 -2.30 -24.67 -1.60
N VAL A 542 -1.71 -23.55 -1.20
CA VAL A 542 -0.27 -23.34 -1.10
C VAL A 542 0.11 -23.17 0.36
N ARG A 543 1.04 -23.99 0.83
CA ARG A 543 1.66 -23.88 2.15
C ARG A 543 3.10 -23.44 1.99
N VAL A 544 3.52 -22.45 2.77
CA VAL A 544 4.94 -22.18 2.99
C VAL A 544 5.26 -22.57 4.42
N ALA A 545 6.03 -23.64 4.57
CA ALA A 545 6.25 -24.33 5.83
C ALA A 545 7.75 -24.47 6.14
N PRO A 546 8.14 -24.67 7.41
CA PRO A 546 9.48 -25.12 7.73
C PRO A 546 9.79 -26.48 7.07
N ASP A 547 11.08 -26.81 6.97
CA ASP A 547 11.57 -28.14 6.56
C ASP A 547 11.02 -29.28 7.45
#